data_AF-A0AAJ8B261-F1
#
_entry.id   AF-A0AAJ8B261-F1
#
_cell.length_a   1.000
_cell.length_b   1.000
_cell.length_c   1.000
_cell.angle_alpha   90.00
_cell.angle_beta   90.00
_cell.angle_gamma   90.00
#
_symmetry.space_group_name_H-M   'P 1'
#
loop_
_entity.id
_entity.type
_entity.pdbx_description
1 polymer ?
#
loop_
_entity_poly.entity_id
_entity_poly.type
_entity_poly.pdbx_seq_one_letter_code
_entity_poly.pdbx_strand_id
1 'polypeptide(L)'
;MEKVLLIITAAAGLCAVSSLPAHQYHFVYEQMNMTEAQSYCRENYTDLVTIDNMEDVNLLTSMVDLNRMIYPTYSYVFINKTMTWTEAQSYCRANHTDLASVRNTVENQRVTQVISSTPEVWIGLFRDSWKWSDGSNSSFRYWNTGEPNGGTENCVAANFNNSGKWEDQHCGQRRAFICYSPPVSKKVVRVRLMKKSSSLDLNDPAVMEDILRELKQKLKDKGVDGDVKLSWRKQSDGKVFHKEKETEKKTTKKRDEL
;
A
#
# COMPACT_ATOMS: atom_id res chain seq x y z
N MET A 1 28.43 57.41 37.26
CA MET A 1 27.71 57.84 38.49
C MET A 1 26.25 57.52 38.25
N GLU A 2 25.75 56.39 38.79
CA GLU A 2 25.00 56.33 40.07
C GLU A 2 23.73 57.21 40.01
N LYS A 3 22.49 56.80 40.31
CA LYS A 3 21.90 55.64 40.98
C LYS A 3 20.40 55.54 40.60
N VAL A 4 19.92 54.31 40.42
CA VAL A 4 18.69 53.68 40.96
C VAL A 4 17.49 54.57 41.34
N LEU A 5 16.31 54.21 40.79
CA LEU A 5 15.05 54.26 41.54
C LEU A 5 14.37 52.88 41.47
N LEU A 6 14.35 52.19 42.60
CA LEU A 6 13.60 50.95 42.85
C LEU A 6 12.18 51.33 43.26
N ILE A 7 11.18 50.87 42.50
CA ILE A 7 9.79 50.83 42.97
C ILE A 7 9.38 49.36 42.99
N ILE A 8 9.30 48.81 44.20
CA ILE A 8 8.70 47.51 44.48
C ILE A 8 7.20 47.74 44.56
N THR A 9 6.44 47.18 43.65
CA THR A 9 5.01 46.93 43.85
C THR A 9 4.77 45.43 43.77
N ALA A 10 4.44 44.86 44.92
CA ALA A 10 3.98 43.48 45.04
C ALA A 10 2.62 43.36 44.35
N ALA A 11 2.54 42.51 43.33
CA ALA A 11 1.28 42.00 42.83
C ALA A 11 1.17 40.53 43.23
N ALA A 12 0.30 40.28 44.20
CA ALA A 12 -0.21 38.97 44.50
C ALA A 12 -1.00 38.43 43.30
N GLY A 13 -0.92 37.11 43.10
CA GLY A 13 -1.83 36.39 42.22
C GLY A 13 -1.28 36.13 40.82
N LEU A 14 -0.42 35.13 40.72
CA LEU A 14 -0.41 34.27 39.55
C LEU A 14 -0.74 32.87 40.04
N CYS A 15 -1.99 32.46 39.79
CA CYS A 15 -2.33 31.05 39.72
C CYS A 15 -1.26 30.37 38.88
N ALA A 16 -0.54 29.42 39.46
CA ALA A 16 0.21 28.48 38.68
C ALA A 16 -0.81 27.79 37.77
N VAL A 17 -0.86 28.19 36.50
CA VAL A 17 -1.40 27.34 35.46
C VAL A 17 -0.44 26.16 35.48
N SER A 18 -0.82 25.09 36.17
CA SER A 18 -0.18 23.80 35.99
C SER A 18 -0.41 23.46 34.53
N SER A 19 0.56 23.79 33.67
CA SER A 19 0.56 23.32 32.30
C SER A 19 0.47 21.80 32.41
N LEU A 20 -0.66 21.21 32.01
CA LEU A 20 -0.78 19.76 31.93
C LEU A 20 0.43 19.25 31.13
N PRO A 21 1.05 18.14 31.54
CA PRO A 21 2.12 17.56 30.75
C PRO A 21 1.59 17.29 29.35
N ALA A 22 2.28 17.79 28.34
CA ALA A 22 1.96 17.51 26.96
C ALA A 22 2.03 15.99 26.75
N HIS A 23 0.93 15.37 26.36
CA HIS A 23 0.90 13.95 26.04
C HIS A 23 1.86 13.70 24.87
N GLN A 24 2.84 12.81 25.06
CA GLN A 24 3.74 12.38 24.01
C GLN A 24 3.15 11.14 23.34
N TYR A 25 2.81 11.27 22.06
CA TYR A 25 2.24 10.18 21.27
C TYR A 25 3.30 9.49 20.41
N HIS A 26 3.15 8.19 20.24
CA HIS A 26 4.01 7.36 19.40
C HIS A 26 3.16 6.58 18.39
N PHE A 27 3.50 6.69 17.10
CA PHE A 27 2.86 5.89 16.06
C PHE A 27 3.68 4.61 15.83
N VAL A 28 3.07 3.46 16.13
CA VAL A 28 3.65 2.13 15.89
C VAL A 28 3.17 1.64 14.52
N TYR A 29 4.10 1.42 13.60
CA TYR A 29 3.79 1.01 12.22
C TYR A 29 3.65 -0.51 12.05
N GLU A 30 3.90 -1.28 13.10
CA GLU A 30 3.80 -2.74 13.09
C GLU A 30 2.33 -3.18 13.11
N GLN A 31 1.99 -4.16 12.27
CA GLN A 31 0.64 -4.72 12.26
C GLN A 31 0.46 -5.69 13.41
N MET A 32 -0.46 -5.35 14.29
CA MET A 32 -0.81 -6.12 15.48
C MET A 32 -2.33 -6.22 15.57
N ASN A 33 -2.84 -7.32 16.10
CA ASN A 33 -4.22 -7.35 16.54
C ASN A 33 -4.41 -6.47 17.79
N MET A 34 -5.65 -6.21 18.21
CA MET A 34 -5.91 -5.27 19.31
C MET A 34 -5.21 -5.67 20.62
N THR A 35 -5.17 -6.96 20.93
CA THR A 35 -4.55 -7.48 22.16
C THR A 35 -3.02 -7.41 22.09
N GLU A 36 -2.44 -7.74 20.94
CA GLU A 36 -1.01 -7.58 20.68
C GLU A 36 -0.61 -6.10 20.77
N ALA A 37 -1.37 -5.20 20.13
CA ALA A 37 -1.10 -3.76 20.14
C ALA A 37 -1.18 -3.19 21.55
N GLN A 38 -2.20 -3.58 22.32
CA GLN A 38 -2.34 -3.17 23.72
C GLN A 38 -1.18 -3.67 24.57
N SER A 39 -0.82 -4.95 24.43
CA SER A 39 0.29 -5.54 25.19
C SER A 39 1.61 -4.84 24.84
N TYR A 40 1.88 -4.66 23.56
CA TYR A 40 3.06 -3.95 23.07
C TYR A 40 3.14 -2.52 23.60
N CYS A 41 2.03 -1.77 23.56
CA CYS A 41 1.97 -0.40 24.07
C CYS A 41 2.17 -0.34 25.59
N ARG A 42 1.69 -1.31 26.35
CA ARG A 42 1.93 -1.38 27.81
C ARG A 42 3.35 -1.80 28.17
N GLU A 43 4.00 -2.57 27.31
CA GLU A 43 5.38 -3.02 27.50
C GLU A 43 6.39 -1.92 27.11
N ASN A 44 6.10 -1.14 26.06
CA ASN A 44 7.06 -0.19 25.47
C ASN A 44 6.69 1.29 25.70
N TYR A 45 5.43 1.58 26.03
CA TYR A 45 4.87 2.91 26.24
C TYR A 45 3.90 2.89 27.44
N THR A 46 2.91 3.80 27.47
CA THR A 46 1.88 3.83 28.54
C THR A 46 0.73 2.86 28.25
N ASP A 47 -0.03 3.09 27.19
CA ASP A 47 -1.11 2.24 26.69
C ASP A 47 -1.50 2.73 25.28
N LEU A 48 -2.54 2.14 24.69
CA LEU A 48 -3.21 2.65 23.51
C LEU A 48 -3.83 4.03 23.78
N VAL A 49 -3.79 4.91 22.78
CA VAL A 49 -4.36 6.26 22.86
C VAL A 49 -5.88 6.22 22.99
N THR A 50 -6.43 7.01 23.90
CA THR A 50 -7.85 7.40 23.94
C THR A 50 -7.99 8.75 23.26
N ILE A 51 -8.98 8.88 22.37
CA ILE A 51 -9.23 10.12 21.63
C ILE A 51 -10.47 10.76 22.23
N ASP A 52 -10.29 11.92 22.88
CA ASP A 52 -11.36 12.58 23.62
C ASP A 52 -11.97 13.75 22.83
N ASN A 53 -11.19 14.34 21.90
CA ASN A 53 -11.63 15.51 21.15
C ASN A 53 -10.97 15.61 19.76
N MET A 54 -11.37 16.63 18.99
CA MET A 54 -10.88 16.87 17.63
C MET A 54 -9.42 17.38 17.58
N GLU A 55 -8.92 17.98 18.66
CA GLU A 55 -7.53 18.42 18.76
C GLU A 55 -6.59 17.21 18.80
N ASP A 56 -6.96 16.16 19.55
CA ASP A 56 -6.25 14.88 19.56
C ASP A 56 -6.21 14.27 18.16
N VAL A 57 -7.32 14.27 17.43
CA VAL A 57 -7.39 13.76 16.05
C VAL A 57 -6.44 14.51 15.12
N ASN A 58 -6.45 15.85 15.17
CA ASN A 58 -5.58 16.69 14.34
C ASN A 58 -4.11 16.47 14.66
N LEU A 59 -3.79 16.41 15.96
CA LEU A 59 -2.44 16.17 16.45
C LEU A 59 -1.93 14.79 16.00
N LEU A 60 -2.71 13.72 16.23
CA LEU A 60 -2.36 12.37 15.80
C LEU A 60 -2.19 12.27 14.28
N THR A 61 -3.09 12.91 13.50
CA THR A 61 -3.00 12.94 12.03
C THR A 61 -1.70 13.60 11.56
N SER A 62 -1.23 14.64 12.25
CA SER A 62 0.02 15.33 11.91
C SER A 62 1.28 14.50 12.18
N MET A 63 1.21 13.49 13.05
CA MET A 63 2.36 12.62 13.39
C MET A 63 2.52 11.44 12.43
N VAL A 64 1.52 11.15 11.60
CA VAL A 64 1.54 10.02 10.67
C VAL A 64 2.49 10.32 9.51
N ASP A 65 3.65 9.66 9.50
CA ASP A 65 4.50 9.57 8.30
C ASP A 65 3.88 8.59 7.28
N LEU A 66 3.19 9.14 6.28
CA LEU A 66 2.58 8.38 5.19
C LEU A 66 3.61 7.59 4.35
N ASN A 67 4.89 7.98 4.35
CA ASN A 67 5.94 7.22 3.67
C ASN A 67 6.37 5.98 4.47
N ARG A 68 6.15 5.98 5.79
CA ARG A 68 6.34 4.79 6.63
C ARG A 68 5.09 3.90 6.65
N MET A 69 3.93 4.46 6.30
CA MET A 69 2.73 3.71 5.91
C MET A 69 2.78 3.17 4.46
N ILE A 70 3.97 3.07 3.84
CA ILE A 70 4.11 2.29 2.60
C ILE A 70 3.98 0.82 3.01
N TYR A 71 2.73 0.41 3.22
CA TYR A 71 2.37 -0.99 3.17
C TYR A 71 2.80 -1.48 1.79
N PRO A 72 3.40 -2.68 1.69
CA PRO A 72 3.35 -3.38 0.44
C PRO A 72 1.87 -3.48 0.03
N THR A 73 1.44 -2.61 -0.86
CA THR A 73 0.10 -2.63 -1.43
C THR A 73 0.06 -3.80 -2.38
N TYR A 74 -0.30 -4.97 -1.87
CA TYR A 74 -0.66 -6.10 -2.71
C TYR A 74 -1.72 -5.65 -3.71
N SER A 75 -1.48 -5.92 -4.99
CA SER A 75 -2.50 -5.71 -6.02
C SER A 75 -3.40 -6.93 -6.07
N TYR A 76 -4.71 -6.72 -5.97
CA TYR A 76 -5.70 -7.76 -6.21
C TYR A 76 -6.05 -7.79 -7.69
N VAL A 77 -6.18 -9.00 -8.24
CA VAL A 77 -6.49 -9.22 -9.65
C VAL A 77 -7.67 -10.17 -9.73
N PHE A 78 -8.81 -9.67 -10.23
CA PHE A 78 -9.98 -10.49 -10.48
C PHE A 78 -9.78 -11.33 -11.74
N ILE A 79 -9.96 -12.64 -11.61
CA ILE A 79 -9.86 -13.60 -12.71
C ILE A 79 -11.26 -14.12 -13.02
N ASN A 80 -11.80 -13.67 -14.15
CA ASN A 80 -13.11 -14.10 -14.66
C ASN A 80 -13.03 -15.46 -15.38
N LYS A 81 -12.62 -16.50 -14.66
CA LYS A 81 -12.60 -17.90 -15.09
C LYS A 81 -13.18 -18.74 -13.95
N THR A 82 -14.09 -19.66 -14.24
CA THR A 82 -14.67 -20.52 -13.20
C THR A 82 -13.81 -21.76 -13.00
N MET A 83 -13.27 -21.92 -11.78
CA MET A 83 -12.35 -23.00 -11.40
C MET A 83 -12.72 -23.52 -10.01
N THR A 84 -12.37 -24.78 -9.74
CA THR A 84 -12.35 -25.29 -8.36
C THR A 84 -11.34 -24.52 -7.53
N TRP A 85 -11.45 -24.54 -6.20
CA TRP A 85 -10.55 -23.78 -5.34
C TRP A 85 -9.07 -24.15 -5.59
N THR A 86 -8.76 -25.45 -5.71
CA THR A 86 -7.39 -25.94 -5.97
C THR A 86 -6.88 -25.54 -7.36
N GLU A 87 -7.73 -25.58 -8.39
CA GLU A 87 -7.37 -25.11 -9.74
C GLU A 87 -7.10 -23.60 -9.74
N ALA A 88 -7.93 -22.82 -9.05
CA ALA A 88 -7.79 -21.37 -8.91
C ALA A 88 -6.49 -20.99 -8.19
N GLN A 89 -6.16 -21.69 -7.10
CA GLN A 89 -4.89 -21.55 -6.40
C GLN A 89 -3.70 -21.82 -7.33
N SER A 90 -3.75 -22.94 -8.05
CA SER A 90 -2.70 -23.31 -8.99
C SER A 90 -2.53 -22.27 -10.09
N TYR A 91 -3.65 -21.72 -10.61
CA TYR A 91 -3.62 -20.62 -11.57
C TYR A 91 -2.95 -19.38 -10.99
N CYS A 92 -3.32 -18.96 -9.77
CA CYS A 92 -2.74 -17.79 -9.13
C CYS A 92 -1.24 -17.97 -8.88
N ARG A 93 -0.78 -19.16 -8.45
CA ARG A 93 0.65 -19.43 -8.25
C ARG A 93 1.44 -19.45 -9.56
N ALA A 94 0.81 -19.85 -10.67
CA ALA A 94 1.45 -19.87 -11.98
C ALA A 94 1.53 -18.49 -12.66
N ASN A 95 0.57 -17.60 -12.39
CA ASN A 95 0.43 -16.31 -13.11
C ASN A 95 0.63 -15.07 -12.24
N HIS A 96 0.57 -15.24 -10.92
CA HIS A 96 0.56 -14.20 -9.89
C HIS A 96 1.38 -14.67 -8.68
N THR A 97 0.84 -14.56 -7.46
CA THR A 97 1.50 -15.08 -6.24
C THR A 97 0.67 -16.19 -5.61
N ASP A 98 -0.54 -15.92 -5.16
CA ASP A 98 -1.48 -16.93 -4.68
C ASP A 98 -2.92 -16.38 -4.73
N LEU A 99 -3.91 -17.16 -4.31
CA LEU A 99 -5.26 -16.68 -4.02
C LEU A 99 -5.21 -15.58 -2.96
N ALA A 100 -6.10 -14.60 -3.08
CA ALA A 100 -6.13 -13.43 -2.21
C ALA A 100 -6.31 -13.78 -0.73
N SER A 101 -5.40 -13.25 0.09
CA SER A 101 -5.55 -13.17 1.54
C SER A 101 -6.24 -11.87 1.92
N VAL A 102 -7.19 -11.93 2.86
CA VAL A 102 -7.94 -10.76 3.34
C VAL A 102 -7.75 -10.63 4.84
N ARG A 103 -6.79 -9.82 5.27
CA ARG A 103 -6.27 -9.81 6.65
C ARG A 103 -6.78 -8.67 7.51
N ASN A 104 -7.57 -7.77 6.92
CA ASN A 104 -8.23 -6.66 7.59
C ASN A 104 -9.32 -6.07 6.69
N THR A 105 -10.07 -5.11 7.24
CA THR A 105 -11.16 -4.43 6.52
C THR A 105 -10.67 -3.60 5.33
N VAL A 106 -9.45 -3.04 5.39
CA VAL A 106 -8.86 -2.27 4.27
C VAL A 106 -8.57 -3.18 3.08
N GLU A 107 -8.04 -4.38 3.32
CA GLU A 107 -7.85 -5.38 2.28
C GLU A 107 -9.18 -5.86 1.70
N ASN A 108 -10.20 -6.07 2.54
CA ASN A 108 -11.54 -6.42 2.06
C ASN A 108 -12.11 -5.34 1.13
N GLN A 109 -11.96 -4.06 1.47
CA GLN A 109 -12.37 -2.95 0.61
C GLN A 109 -11.64 -2.96 -0.74
N ARG A 110 -10.33 -3.22 -0.76
CA ARG A 110 -9.54 -3.31 -2.00
C ARG A 110 -9.96 -4.48 -2.88
N VAL A 111 -10.23 -5.64 -2.25
CA VAL A 111 -10.75 -6.83 -2.94
C VAL A 111 -12.13 -6.54 -3.55
N THR A 112 -13.00 -5.81 -2.87
CA THR A 112 -14.30 -5.38 -3.41
C THR A 112 -14.17 -4.44 -4.61
N GLN A 113 -13.14 -3.57 -4.63
CA GLN A 113 -12.94 -2.60 -5.73
C GLN A 113 -12.56 -3.23 -7.08
N VAL A 114 -12.04 -4.47 -7.09
CA VAL A 114 -11.59 -5.14 -8.32
C VAL A 114 -12.68 -5.99 -8.99
N ILE A 115 -13.88 -6.04 -8.40
CA ILE A 115 -14.98 -6.92 -8.83
C ILE A 115 -16.01 -6.12 -9.60
N SER A 116 -16.42 -6.63 -10.75
CA SER A 116 -17.34 -5.94 -11.65
C SER A 116 -18.79 -6.44 -11.59
N SER A 117 -19.03 -7.73 -11.33
CA SER A 117 -20.38 -8.30 -11.55
C SER A 117 -20.66 -9.70 -10.98
N THR A 118 -19.72 -10.37 -10.33
CA THR A 118 -19.92 -11.74 -9.81
C THR A 118 -20.22 -11.71 -8.32
N PRO A 119 -21.29 -12.39 -7.86
CA PRO A 119 -21.74 -12.28 -6.46
C PRO A 119 -20.77 -12.94 -5.49
N GLU A 120 -20.11 -14.03 -5.87
CA GLU A 120 -19.23 -14.81 -5.00
C GLU A 120 -17.98 -15.29 -5.74
N VAL A 121 -16.80 -15.13 -5.13
CA VAL A 121 -15.53 -15.54 -5.73
C VAL A 121 -14.63 -16.24 -4.72
N TRP A 122 -13.76 -17.13 -5.20
CA TRP A 122 -12.76 -17.76 -4.34
C TRP A 122 -11.73 -16.77 -3.80
N ILE A 123 -11.44 -16.91 -2.51
CA ILE A 123 -10.30 -16.32 -1.81
C ILE A 123 -9.45 -17.44 -1.19
N GLY A 124 -8.27 -17.09 -0.69
CA GLY A 124 -7.24 -18.05 -0.29
C GLY A 124 -7.45 -18.74 1.06
N LEU A 125 -8.58 -18.53 1.75
CA LEU A 125 -8.86 -19.14 3.05
C LEU A 125 -9.40 -20.56 2.86
N PHE A 126 -8.89 -21.51 3.63
CA PHE A 126 -9.34 -22.90 3.58
C PHE A 126 -9.27 -23.57 4.95
N ARG A 127 -9.98 -24.69 5.09
CA ARG A 127 -10.19 -25.40 6.35
C ARG A 127 -9.00 -26.30 6.68
N ASP A 128 -7.97 -25.66 7.21
CA ASP A 128 -6.90 -26.22 8.02
C ASP A 128 -6.60 -25.18 9.10
N SER A 129 -7.40 -25.23 10.18
CA SER A 129 -7.50 -24.15 11.18
C SER A 129 -7.82 -22.76 10.60
N TRP A 130 -8.53 -22.71 9.46
CA TRP A 130 -8.85 -21.47 8.72
C TRP A 130 -7.62 -20.61 8.44
N LYS A 131 -6.66 -21.20 7.72
CA LYS A 131 -5.41 -20.53 7.33
C LYS A 131 -5.44 -20.04 5.90
N TRP A 132 -4.65 -19.00 5.62
CA TRP A 132 -4.44 -18.53 4.26
C TRP A 132 -3.49 -19.47 3.51
N SER A 133 -3.81 -19.72 2.24
CA SER A 133 -3.01 -20.52 1.31
C SER A 133 -1.58 -20.01 1.10
N ASP A 134 -1.35 -18.72 1.28
CA ASP A 134 -0.04 -18.07 1.19
C ASP A 134 0.76 -18.11 2.51
N GLY A 135 0.18 -18.65 3.58
CA GLY A 135 0.79 -18.67 4.91
C GLY A 135 0.73 -17.34 5.67
N SER A 136 0.00 -16.33 5.18
CA SER A 136 -0.22 -15.06 5.89
C SER A 136 -0.94 -15.27 7.23
N ASN A 137 -0.83 -14.27 8.11
CA ASN A 137 -1.59 -14.23 9.36
C ASN A 137 -3.10 -14.36 9.12
N SER A 138 -3.72 -15.32 9.79
CA SER A 138 -5.14 -15.62 9.73
C SER A 138 -5.80 -15.35 11.07
N SER A 139 -5.60 -14.18 11.70
CA SER A 139 -6.35 -13.77 12.90
C SER A 139 -7.68 -13.08 12.55
N PHE A 140 -7.70 -12.28 11.48
CA PHE A 140 -8.90 -11.56 11.03
C PHE A 140 -9.96 -12.51 10.46
N ARG A 141 -11.23 -12.24 10.80
CA ARG A 141 -12.39 -12.99 10.32
C ARG A 141 -13.45 -12.02 9.83
N TYR A 142 -13.99 -12.29 8.64
CA TYR A 142 -15.04 -11.48 8.03
C TYR A 142 -16.22 -12.33 7.56
N TRP A 143 -16.57 -13.34 8.35
CA TRP A 143 -17.66 -14.27 8.06
C TRP A 143 -19.01 -13.56 7.89
N ASN A 144 -19.83 -14.10 7.01
CA ASN A 144 -21.23 -13.78 6.94
C ASN A 144 -21.98 -14.27 8.19
N THR A 145 -23.13 -13.67 8.47
CA THR A 145 -24.01 -14.10 9.56
C THR A 145 -24.41 -15.56 9.33
N GLY A 146 -24.10 -16.43 10.28
CA GLY A 146 -24.37 -17.88 10.19
C GLY A 146 -23.18 -18.70 9.70
N GLU A 147 -22.08 -18.06 9.30
CA GLU A 147 -20.88 -18.72 8.79
C GLU A 147 -19.72 -18.70 9.80
N PRO A 148 -18.77 -19.65 9.72
CA PRO A 148 -18.82 -20.83 8.84
C PRO A 148 -19.82 -21.87 9.37
N ASN A 149 -20.62 -22.44 8.48
CA ASN A 149 -21.64 -23.43 8.85
C ASN A 149 -21.11 -24.89 8.84
N GLY A 150 -19.93 -25.12 8.25
CA GLY A 150 -19.12 -26.32 8.43
C GLY A 150 -19.43 -27.50 7.49
N GLY A 151 -19.47 -28.71 8.05
CA GLY A 151 -19.67 -29.94 7.25
C GLY A 151 -18.48 -30.29 6.35
N THR A 152 -18.70 -30.39 5.03
CA THR A 152 -17.68 -30.70 4.01
C THR A 152 -17.18 -29.44 3.26
N GLU A 153 -17.61 -28.26 3.71
CA GLU A 153 -17.29 -26.97 3.12
C GLU A 153 -15.92 -26.49 3.63
N ASN A 154 -14.87 -26.85 2.89
CA ASN A 154 -13.49 -26.67 3.34
C ASN A 154 -12.78 -25.48 2.66
N CYS A 155 -13.47 -24.71 1.83
CA CYS A 155 -12.90 -23.59 1.06
C CYS A 155 -13.78 -22.37 1.19
N VAL A 156 -13.25 -21.16 0.98
CA VAL A 156 -13.99 -19.93 1.30
C VAL A 156 -14.18 -19.05 0.08
N ALA A 157 -15.42 -18.60 -0.11
CA ALA A 157 -15.76 -17.57 -1.08
C ALA A 157 -16.10 -16.25 -0.37
N ALA A 158 -15.74 -15.13 -1.00
CA ALA A 158 -16.19 -13.81 -0.58
C ALA A 158 -17.46 -13.43 -1.36
N ASN A 159 -18.53 -13.05 -0.66
CA ASN A 159 -19.82 -12.67 -1.20
C ASN A 159 -19.94 -11.13 -1.28
N PHE A 160 -19.85 -10.58 -2.49
CA PHE A 160 -19.89 -9.12 -2.72
C PHE A 160 -21.30 -8.53 -2.71
N ASN A 161 -22.35 -9.35 -2.83
CA ASN A 161 -23.70 -8.87 -2.50
C ASN A 161 -23.84 -8.56 -1.01
N ASN A 162 -22.91 -9.08 -0.19
CA ASN A 162 -22.84 -8.84 1.23
C ASN A 162 -21.49 -8.20 1.63
N SER A 163 -21.07 -7.18 0.88
CA SER A 163 -19.87 -6.38 1.19
C SER A 163 -18.54 -7.16 1.28
N GLY A 164 -18.46 -8.33 0.63
CA GLY A 164 -17.27 -9.19 0.64
C GLY A 164 -17.18 -10.10 1.86
N LYS A 165 -18.26 -10.27 2.62
CA LYS A 165 -18.30 -11.23 3.73
C LYS A 165 -18.08 -12.66 3.26
N TRP A 166 -17.50 -13.48 4.12
CA TRP A 166 -17.02 -14.81 3.77
C TRP A 166 -18.06 -15.89 4.05
N GLU A 167 -18.10 -16.88 3.18
CA GLU A 167 -18.95 -18.07 3.31
C GLU A 167 -18.04 -19.29 3.04
N ASP A 168 -18.08 -20.29 3.91
CA ASP A 168 -17.47 -21.57 3.57
C ASP A 168 -18.32 -22.28 2.51
N GLN A 169 -17.63 -22.98 1.62
CA GLN A 169 -18.20 -23.59 0.43
C GLN A 169 -17.47 -24.89 0.13
N HIS A 170 -18.15 -25.77 -0.61
CA HIS A 170 -17.53 -27.01 -1.11
C HIS A 170 -16.44 -26.69 -2.15
N CYS A 171 -15.20 -27.12 -1.88
CA CYS A 171 -14.02 -26.82 -2.70
C CYS A 171 -14.14 -27.23 -4.18
N GLY A 172 -14.97 -28.23 -4.48
CA GLY A 172 -15.24 -28.72 -5.83
C GLY A 172 -16.20 -27.83 -6.65
N GLN A 173 -16.83 -26.83 -6.04
CA GLN A 173 -17.61 -25.86 -6.81
C GLN A 173 -16.70 -25.02 -7.70
N ARG A 174 -17.22 -24.56 -8.85
CA ARG A 174 -16.44 -23.75 -9.80
C ARG A 174 -16.87 -22.29 -9.67
N ARG A 175 -15.93 -21.41 -9.34
CA ARG A 175 -16.20 -19.96 -9.17
C ARG A 175 -15.08 -19.14 -9.79
N ALA A 176 -15.39 -17.89 -10.13
CA ALA A 176 -14.36 -16.89 -10.38
C ALA A 176 -13.54 -16.67 -9.11
N PHE A 177 -12.36 -16.06 -9.23
CA PHE A 177 -11.42 -16.00 -8.11
C PHE A 177 -10.55 -14.76 -8.16
N ILE A 178 -9.96 -14.42 -7.02
CA ILE A 178 -9.08 -13.27 -6.89
C ILE A 178 -7.68 -13.77 -6.54
N CYS A 179 -6.72 -13.41 -7.38
CA CYS A 179 -5.31 -13.57 -7.04
C CYS A 179 -4.80 -12.30 -6.37
N TYR A 180 -3.73 -12.41 -5.58
CA TYR A 180 -2.93 -11.25 -5.23
C TYR A 180 -1.54 -11.33 -5.87
N SER A 181 -0.93 -10.17 -6.01
CA SER A 181 0.47 -10.04 -6.41
C SER A 181 1.15 -9.03 -5.49
N PRO A 182 2.47 -9.16 -5.22
CA PRO A 182 3.22 -8.17 -4.49
C PRO A 182 3.10 -6.80 -5.17
N PRO A 183 3.41 -5.73 -4.43
CA PRO A 183 3.23 -4.38 -4.91
C PRO A 183 4.09 -4.16 -6.14
N VAL A 184 3.45 -3.92 -7.28
CA VAL A 184 4.17 -3.45 -8.46
C VAL A 184 4.35 -1.94 -8.28
N SER A 185 5.51 -1.53 -7.75
CA SER A 185 5.83 -0.10 -7.64
C SER A 185 6.03 0.48 -9.03
N LYS A 186 4.97 1.06 -9.60
CA LYS A 186 5.03 1.77 -10.88
C LYS A 186 5.56 3.18 -10.66
N LYS A 187 6.86 3.37 -10.89
CA LYS A 187 7.45 4.71 -10.94
C LYS A 187 7.58 5.18 -12.38
N VAL A 188 6.99 6.33 -12.70
CA VAL A 188 7.20 7.01 -13.98
C VAL A 188 8.39 7.94 -13.81
N VAL A 189 9.48 7.66 -14.52
CA VAL A 189 10.69 8.47 -14.49
C VAL A 189 10.83 9.19 -15.84
N ARG A 190 11.11 10.49 -15.82
CA ARG A 190 11.48 11.23 -17.02
C ARG A 190 12.96 11.02 -17.28
N VAL A 191 13.31 10.56 -18.47
CA VAL A 191 14.70 10.40 -18.91
C VAL A 191 15.06 11.49 -19.91
N ARG A 192 16.25 12.08 -19.72
CA ARG A 192 16.84 13.02 -20.67
C ARG A 192 18.03 12.34 -21.33
N LEU A 193 18.01 12.23 -22.65
CA LEU A 193 19.07 11.59 -23.42
C LEU A 193 19.76 12.63 -24.30
N MET A 194 21.08 12.59 -24.33
CA MET A 194 21.91 13.43 -25.18
C MET A 194 22.36 12.60 -26.38
N LYS A 195 21.91 12.96 -27.58
CA LYS A 195 22.36 12.29 -28.81
C LYS A 195 23.75 12.78 -29.20
N LYS A 196 24.68 11.84 -29.42
CA LYS A 196 26.03 12.16 -29.94
C LYS A 196 26.02 12.46 -31.43
N SER A 197 25.15 11.80 -32.20
CA SER A 197 24.93 12.06 -33.62
C SER A 197 23.58 12.73 -33.84
N SER A 198 23.54 13.72 -34.74
CA SER A 198 22.30 14.36 -35.15
C SER A 198 21.36 13.42 -35.91
N SER A 199 21.90 12.40 -36.58
CA SER A 199 21.17 11.41 -37.39
C SER A 199 20.48 10.31 -36.60
N LEU A 200 20.81 10.11 -35.31
CA LEU A 200 20.18 9.09 -34.48
C LEU A 200 18.73 9.48 -34.18
N ASP A 201 17.78 8.62 -34.56
CA ASP A 201 16.37 8.73 -34.15
C ASP A 201 16.13 7.92 -32.87
N LEU A 202 15.76 8.60 -31.79
CA LEU A 202 15.46 7.97 -30.51
C LEU A 202 14.08 7.30 -30.49
N ASN A 203 13.19 7.61 -31.45
CA ASN A 203 11.89 6.96 -31.56
C ASN A 203 11.92 5.73 -32.50
N ASP A 204 13.08 5.36 -33.03
CA ASP A 204 13.24 4.10 -33.76
C ASP A 204 12.99 2.91 -32.81
N PRO A 205 12.17 1.90 -33.18
CA PRO A 205 11.86 0.78 -32.30
C PRO A 205 13.07 -0.01 -31.80
N ALA A 206 14.08 -0.24 -32.65
CA ALA A 206 15.28 -0.97 -32.26
C ALA A 206 16.12 -0.14 -31.27
N VAL A 207 16.27 1.15 -31.54
CA VAL A 207 16.96 2.08 -30.61
C VAL A 207 16.25 2.15 -29.26
N MET A 208 14.91 2.20 -29.25
CA MET A 208 14.11 2.22 -28.03
C MET A 208 14.28 0.96 -27.18
N GLU A 209 14.32 -0.22 -27.80
CA GLU A 209 14.59 -1.49 -27.13
C GLU A 209 16.01 -1.53 -26.54
N ASP A 210 17.00 -1.05 -27.30
CA ASP A 210 18.38 -0.94 -26.84
C ASP A 210 18.51 -0.04 -25.60
N ILE A 211 17.82 1.11 -25.60
CA ILE A 211 17.80 2.01 -24.44
C ILE A 211 17.14 1.33 -23.22
N LEU A 212 16.02 0.61 -23.40
CA LEU A 212 15.38 -0.11 -22.27
C LEU A 212 16.30 -1.18 -21.70
N ARG A 213 17.01 -1.91 -22.56
CA ARG A 213 17.99 -2.91 -22.15
C ARG A 213 19.14 -2.31 -21.34
N GLU A 214 19.70 -1.20 -21.80
CA GLU A 214 20.77 -0.49 -21.07
C GLU A 214 20.27 0.08 -19.73
N LEU A 215 19.07 0.66 -19.70
CA LEU A 215 18.45 1.15 -18.46
C LEU A 215 18.20 0.02 -17.46
N LYS A 216 17.71 -1.14 -17.94
CA LYS A 216 17.49 -2.31 -17.08
C LYS A 216 18.80 -2.78 -16.46
N GLN A 217 19.89 -2.82 -17.24
CA GLN A 217 21.21 -3.20 -16.71
C GLN A 217 21.71 -2.20 -15.67
N LYS A 218 21.64 -0.88 -15.94
CA LYS A 218 22.06 0.16 -14.98
C LYS A 218 21.28 0.13 -13.67
N LEU A 219 20.00 -0.23 -13.71
CA LEU A 219 19.19 -0.39 -12.50
C LEU A 219 19.67 -1.58 -11.66
N LYS A 220 19.99 -2.71 -12.31
CA LYS A 220 20.58 -3.88 -11.63
C LYS A 220 21.92 -3.53 -10.99
N ASP A 221 22.80 -2.85 -11.72
CA ASP A 221 24.13 -2.44 -11.22
C ASP A 221 24.03 -1.50 -10.00
N LYS A 222 22.90 -0.79 -9.85
CA LYS A 222 22.59 0.09 -8.71
C LYS A 222 21.88 -0.61 -7.55
N GLY A 223 21.77 -1.95 -7.58
CA GLY A 223 21.15 -2.72 -6.51
C GLY A 223 19.62 -2.71 -6.52
N VAL A 224 18.99 -2.34 -7.64
CA VAL A 224 17.55 -2.60 -7.83
C VAL A 224 17.39 -4.08 -8.18
N ASP A 225 17.20 -4.91 -7.15
CA ASP A 225 16.99 -6.34 -7.27
C ASP A 225 15.50 -6.69 -7.50
N GLY A 226 15.23 -7.74 -8.29
CA GLY A 226 13.89 -8.20 -8.67
C GLY A 226 13.51 -8.07 -10.16
N ASP A 227 12.33 -8.59 -10.52
CA ASP A 227 11.79 -8.58 -11.89
C ASP A 227 11.30 -7.19 -12.32
N VAL A 228 12.24 -6.29 -12.63
CA VAL A 228 11.93 -4.95 -13.14
C VAL A 228 11.46 -5.03 -14.60
N LYS A 229 10.19 -4.66 -14.82
CA LYS A 229 9.62 -4.45 -16.16
C LYS A 229 9.67 -2.96 -16.53
N LEU A 230 10.44 -2.63 -17.57
CA LEU A 230 10.49 -1.29 -18.14
C LEU A 230 9.63 -1.23 -19.41
N SER A 231 9.00 -0.08 -19.65
CA SER A 231 8.22 0.18 -20.86
C SER A 231 8.14 1.67 -21.14
N TRP A 232 8.09 2.06 -22.41
CA TRP A 232 7.88 3.44 -22.80
C TRP A 232 6.42 3.87 -22.67
N ARG A 233 6.20 5.11 -22.24
CA ARG A 233 4.89 5.77 -22.32
C ARG A 233 4.87 6.64 -23.57
N LYS A 234 4.02 6.29 -24.54
CA LYS A 234 3.76 7.13 -25.71
C LYS A 234 2.92 8.35 -25.30
N GLN A 235 3.19 9.50 -25.91
CA GLN A 235 2.36 10.70 -25.79
C GLN A 235 1.21 10.66 -26.81
N SER A 236 0.37 11.69 -26.79
CA SER A 236 -0.79 11.81 -27.69
C SER A 236 -0.42 11.82 -29.17
N ASP A 237 0.80 12.23 -29.52
CA ASP A 237 1.34 12.21 -30.88
C ASP A 237 1.96 10.84 -31.28
N GLY A 238 1.87 9.84 -30.41
CA GLY A 238 2.42 8.51 -30.61
C GLY A 238 3.93 8.38 -30.37
N LYS A 239 4.63 9.48 -30.06
CA LYS A 239 6.08 9.50 -29.82
C LYS A 239 6.41 9.34 -28.34
N VAL A 240 7.62 8.86 -28.07
CA VAL A 240 8.17 8.70 -26.72
C VAL A 240 9.14 9.84 -26.40
N PHE A 241 10.05 10.12 -27.34
CA PHE A 241 11.07 11.15 -27.19
C PHE A 241 10.74 12.39 -28.00
N HIS A 242 10.82 13.55 -27.34
CA HIS A 242 10.64 14.86 -27.94
C HIS A 242 11.92 15.66 -27.80
N LYS A 243 12.24 16.47 -28.82
CA LYS A 243 13.30 17.46 -28.70
C LYS A 243 12.84 18.50 -27.68
N GLU A 244 13.63 18.69 -26.64
CA GLU A 244 13.40 19.74 -25.65
C GLU A 244 13.42 21.11 -26.34
N LYS A 245 12.38 21.92 -26.12
CA LYS A 245 12.27 23.26 -26.73
C LYS A 245 13.30 24.19 -26.08
N GLU A 246 13.92 25.07 -26.85
CA GLU A 246 14.99 25.97 -26.34
C GLU A 246 14.53 26.92 -25.22
N THR A 247 13.24 27.20 -25.11
CA THR A 247 12.65 28.00 -24.04
C THR A 247 12.72 27.32 -22.66
N GLU A 248 12.67 25.99 -22.58
CA GLU A 248 12.76 25.25 -21.30
C GLU A 248 14.20 25.13 -20.79
N LYS A 249 15.20 25.16 -21.68
CA LYS A 249 16.63 25.15 -21.29
C LYS A 249 17.00 26.32 -20.38
N LYS A 250 16.37 27.49 -20.54
CA LYS A 250 16.66 28.69 -19.72
C LYS A 250 16.07 28.57 -18.30
N THR A 251 14.95 27.86 -18.14
CA THR A 251 14.25 27.74 -16.85
C THR A 251 14.89 26.67 -15.96
N THR A 252 15.33 25.55 -16.52
CA THR A 252 15.97 24.46 -15.75
C THR A 252 17.37 24.83 -15.27
N LYS A 253 18.16 25.52 -16.11
CA LYS A 253 19.51 25.99 -15.73
C LYS A 253 19.48 26.96 -14.53
N LYS A 254 18.41 27.75 -14.42
CA LYS A 254 18.17 28.68 -13.30
C LYS A 254 17.76 27.99 -12.00
N ARG A 255 17.37 26.71 -12.05
CA ARG A 255 16.88 25.94 -10.90
C ARG A 255 17.94 24.99 -10.32
N ASP A 256 18.92 24.59 -11.12
CA ASP A 256 20.08 23.79 -10.70
C ASP A 256 21.25 24.65 -10.19
N GLU A 257 21.15 25.99 -10.31
CA GLU A 257 22.12 26.99 -9.80
C GLU A 257 21.68 27.63 -8.45
N LEU A 258 20.59 27.13 -7.84
CA LEU A 258 20.04 27.52 -6.53
C LEU A 258 20.04 26.32 -5.58
#